data_AF-A0A845U8B7-F1
#
_entry.id   AF-A0A845U8B7-F1
#
_cell.length_a   1.000
_cell.length_b   1.000
_cell.length_c   1.000
_cell.angle_alpha   90.00
_cell.angle_beta   90.00
_cell.angle_gamma   90.00
#
_symmetry.space_group_name_H-M   'P 1'
#
loop_
_entity.id
_entity.type
_entity.pdbx_description
1 polymer ?
#
loop_
_entity_poly.entity_id
_entity_poly.type
_entity_poly.pdbx_seq_one_letter_code
_entity_poly.pdbx_strand_id
1 'polypeptide(L)' 'MPEKSRWAILELEKSLKENEPLVRAQFKSAGRVPDEAVVFTVAMYYETLKTLATE' A
#
# COMPACT_ATOMS: atom_id res chain seq x y z
N MET A 1 -21.63 2.98 -12.77
CA MET A 1 -20.26 2.45 -12.74
C MET A 1 -20.33 0.95 -13.04
N PRO A 2 -19.55 0.41 -13.98
CA PRO A 2 -19.56 -1.02 -14.29
C PRO A 2 -19.20 -1.85 -13.05
N GLU A 3 -19.86 -2.99 -12.86
CA GLU A 3 -19.69 -3.83 -11.68
C GLU A 3 -18.22 -4.25 -11.48
N LYS A 4 -17.53 -4.64 -12.55
CA LYS A 4 -16.10 -4.99 -12.52
C LYS A 4 -15.21 -3.88 -11.95
N SER A 5 -15.47 -2.63 -12.33
CA SER A 5 -14.71 -1.48 -11.82
C SER A 5 -15.00 -1.25 -10.34
N ARG A 6 -16.23 -1.50 -9.87
CA ARG A 6 -16.57 -1.38 -8.45
C ARG A 6 -15.84 -2.42 -7.59
N TRP A 7 -15.78 -3.67 -8.05
CA TRP A 7 -15.01 -4.72 -7.37
C TRP A 7 -13.52 -4.39 -7.29
N ALA A 8 -12.92 -3.94 -8.39
CA ALA A 8 -11.52 -3.54 -8.42
C ALA A 8 -11.21 -2.39 -7.44
N ILE A 9 -12.09 -1.39 -7.32
CA ILE A 9 -11.92 -0.31 -6.34
C ILE A 9 -11.99 -0.84 -4.90
N LEU A 10 -12.97 -1.69 -4.58
CA LEU A 10 -13.11 -2.25 -3.23
C LEU A 10 -11.90 -3.11 -2.83
N GLU A 11 -11.34 -3.85 -3.78
CA GLU A 11 -10.14 -4.65 -3.57
C GLU A 11 -8.90 -3.79 -3.33
N LEU A 12 -8.73 -2.71 -4.11
CA LEU A 12 -7.67 -1.72 -3.91
C LEU A 12 -7.80 -1.01 -2.55
N GLU A 13 -9.00 -0.59 -2.16
CA GLU A 13 -9.25 0.03 -0.86
C GLU A 13 -8.94 -0.91 0.31
N LYS A 14 -9.27 -2.19 0.16
CA LYS A 14 -8.95 -3.21 1.16
C LYS A 14 -7.44 -3.41 1.28
N SER A 15 -6.75 -3.59 0.15
CA SER A 15 -5.30 -3.76 0.11
C SER A 15 -4.56 -2.58 0.74
N LEU A 16 -4.99 -1.35 0.41
CA LEU A 16 -4.45 -0.14 1.01
C LEU A 16 -4.58 -0.15 2.55
N LYS A 17 -5.78 -0.44 3.08
CA LYS A 17 -6.04 -0.46 4.53
C LYS A 17 -5.20 -1.51 5.26
N GLU A 18 -4.95 -2.65 4.62
CA GLU A 18 -4.14 -3.73 5.19
C GLU A 18 -2.64 -3.38 5.21
N ASN A 19 -2.15 -2.69 4.17
CA ASN A 19 -0.73 -2.42 3.98
C ASN A 19 -0.25 -1.09 4.59
N GLU A 20 -1.12 -0.07 4.69
CA GLU A 20 -0.76 1.25 5.21
C GLU A 20 -0.06 1.21 6.59
N PRO A 21 -0.55 0.45 7.59
CA PRO A 21 0.10 0.38 8.91
C PRO A 21 1.52 -0.20 8.83
N LEU A 22 1.76 -1.17 7.94
CA LEU A 22 3.06 -1.81 7.76
C LEU A 22 4.07 -0.82 7.16
N VAL A 23 3.67 -0.09 6.13
CA VAL A 23 4.50 0.93 5.48
C VAL A 23 4.87 2.03 6.48
N ARG A 24 3.89 2.56 7.24
CA ARG A 24 4.15 3.56 8.29
C ARG A 24 5.10 3.04 9.36
N ALA A 25 4.94 1.79 9.79
CA ALA A 25 5.84 1.17 10.77
C ALA A 25 7.28 1.09 10.24
N GLN A 26 7.48 0.77 8.96
CA GLN A 26 8.80 0.75 8.34
C GLN A 26 9.44 2.15 8.29
N PHE A 27 8.70 3.17 7.87
CA PHE A 27 9.20 4.56 7.89
C PHE A 27 9.60 5.00 9.30
N LYS A 28 8.77 4.69 10.30
CA LYS A 28 9.06 4.96 11.72
C LYS A 28 10.32 4.24 12.19
N SER A 29 10.49 2.96 11.83
CA SER A 29 11.69 2.19 12.18
C SER A 29 12.97 2.74 11.54
N ALA A 30 12.85 3.36 10.36
CA ALA A 30 13.92 4.04 9.66
C ALA A 30 14.18 5.47 10.17
N GLY A 31 13.46 5.93 11.20
CA GLY A 31 13.59 7.28 11.75
C GLY A 31 13.14 8.39 10.78
N ARG A 32 12.31 8.06 9.79
CA ARG A 32 11.81 9.02 8.80
C ARG A 32 10.35 9.35 9.05
N VAL A 33 10.00 10.62 8.84
CA VAL A 33 8.59 11.05 8.78
C VAL A 33 8.10 10.74 7.36
N PRO A 34 7.12 9.85 7.19
CA PRO A 34 6.62 9.52 5.86
C PRO A 34 5.78 10.67 5.29
N ASP A 35 5.97 10.94 4.00
CA ASP A 35 5.01 11.72 3.21
C ASP A 35 3.77 10.87 2.93
N GLU A 36 2.58 11.41 3.18
CA GLU A 36 1.30 10.71 3.02
C GLU A 36 1.08 10.15 1.61
N ALA A 37 1.49 10.88 0.57
CA ALA A 37 1.39 10.43 -0.81
C ALA A 37 2.32 9.24 -1.08
N VAL A 38 3.49 9.21 -0.43
CA VAL A 38 4.43 8.11 -0.50
C VAL A 38 3.88 6.88 0.23
N VAL A 39 3.31 7.04 1.43
CA VAL A 39 2.67 5.93 2.16
C VAL A 39 1.58 5.31 1.30
N PHE A 40 0.70 6.12 0.73
CA PHE A 40 -0.40 5.65 -0.09
C PHE A 40 0.10 4.85 -1.30
N THR A 41 1.08 5.40 -2.03
CA THR A 41 1.65 4.75 -3.21
C THR A 41 2.33 3.44 -2.86
N VAL A 42 3.16 3.42 -1.81
CA VAL A 42 3.87 2.21 -1.39
C VAL A 42 2.91 1.16 -0.84
N ALA A 43 1.87 1.56 -0.10
CA ALA A 43 0.88 0.63 0.45
C ALA A 43 0.03 -0.03 -0.65
N MET A 44 -0.32 0.70 -1.72
CA MET A 44 -1.03 0.13 -2.87
C MET A 44 -0.23 -0.96 -3.59
N TYR A 45 1.09 -0.81 -3.67
CA TYR A 45 1.97 -1.75 -4.39
C TYR A 45 2.82 -2.61 -3.45
N TYR A 46 2.48 -2.67 -2.16
CA TYR A 46 3.33 -3.26 -1.14
C TYR A 46 3.67 -4.73 -1.43
N GLU A 47 2.68 -5.54 -1.76
CA GLU A 47 2.90 -6.97 -2.10
C GLU A 47 3.75 -7.13 -3.36
N THR A 48 3.51 -6.32 -4.40
CA THR A 48 4.33 -6.35 -5.63
C THR A 48 5.79 -5.95 -5.35
N LEU A 49 6.00 -4.88 -4.57
CA LEU A 49 7.33 -4.43 -4.18
C LEU A 49 8.04 -5.46 -3.29
N LYS A 50 7.29 -6.13 -2.42
CA LYS A 50 7.81 -7.21 -1.57
C LYS A 50 8.27 -8.41 -2.40
N THR A 51 7.48 -8.84 -3.39
CA THR A 51 7.88 -9.90 -4.33
C THR A 51 9.14 -9.52 -5.10
N LEU A 52 9.18 -8.30 -5.66
CA LEU A 52 10.35 -7.79 -6.39
C LEU A 52 11.60 -7.65 -5.53
N ALA A 53 11.47 -7.41 -4.22
CA ALA A 53 12.60 -7.30 -3.31
C ALA A 53 13.15 -8.66 -2.86
N THR A 54 12.39 -9.74 -3.04
CA THR A 54 12.81 -11.12 -2.73
C THR A 54 13.39 -11.88 -3.92
N GLU A 55 13.22 -11.39 -5.14
CA GLU A 55 13.88 -11.88 -6.37
C GLU A 55 15.16 -11.11 -6.67
#